data_AF-A0A9Q1GK55-F1
#
_entry.id   AF-A0A9Q1GK55-F1
#
_cell.length_a   1.000
_cell.length_b   1.000
_cell.length_c   1.000
_cell.angle_alpha   90.00
_cell.angle_beta   90.00
_cell.angle_gamma   90.00
#
_symmetry.space_group_name_H-M   'P 1'
#
loop_
_entity.id
_entity.type
_entity.pdbx_description
1 polymer ?
#
loop_
_entity_poly.entity_id
_entity_poly.type
_entity_poly.pdbx_seq_one_letter_code
_entity_poly.pdbx_strand_id
1 'polypeptide(L)'
;MSKKVVLHVYRGGGFPRMPHLLNSEGDISEFECDAEKLSVDNIRDNIVPLGYSKRNIKAIYLSKPNLGFEESLVAINSDIEVNELCLLSSILEYVCLYVKHNNETKSDSDDSDAMVDDDLNEYGFERGMRRISSDWLARTYREKFRLQPNLRLKELQDIMEKKQNYKPLMSTCVKTRVKALASILGDYSQ
;
A
#
# COMPACT_ATOMS: atom_id res chain seq x y z
N MET A 1 12.19 5.62 -31.88
CA MET A 1 12.13 4.82 -30.63
C MET A 1 10.86 5.24 -29.92
N SER A 2 9.85 4.36 -29.79
CA SER A 2 8.64 4.72 -29.04
C SER A 2 9.01 5.00 -27.60
N LYS A 3 8.47 6.08 -27.05
CA LYS A 3 8.69 6.48 -25.68
C LYS A 3 7.99 5.49 -24.76
N LYS A 4 8.72 4.98 -23.77
CA LYS A 4 8.18 4.08 -22.77
C LYS A 4 7.80 4.83 -21.50
N VAL A 5 6.71 4.40 -20.87
CA VAL A 5 6.18 4.92 -19.63
C VAL A 5 6.23 3.82 -18.58
N VAL A 6 6.81 4.14 -17.41
CA VAL A 6 6.83 3.23 -16.26
C VAL A 6 5.69 3.61 -15.31
N LEU A 7 4.79 2.68 -15.05
CA LEU A 7 3.62 2.84 -14.20
C LEU A 7 3.79 2.02 -12.92
N HIS A 8 3.67 2.68 -11.77
CA HIS A 8 3.63 2.04 -10.46
C HIS A 8 2.18 2.00 -9.99
N VAL A 9 1.57 0.81 -10.01
CA VAL A 9 0.18 0.60 -9.60
C VAL A 9 0.13 0.14 -8.16
N TYR A 10 -0.44 0.98 -7.30
CA TYR A 10 -0.67 0.73 -5.89
C TYR A 10 -2.05 0.07 -5.70
N ARG A 11 -2.07 -1.11 -5.06
CA ARG A 11 -3.27 -1.96 -4.90
C ARG A 11 -3.45 -2.49 -3.48
N GLY A 12 -4.71 -2.71 -3.07
CA GLY A 12 -5.06 -3.46 -1.84
C GLY A 12 -4.69 -2.81 -0.51
N GLY A 13 -4.34 -1.52 -0.50
CA GLY A 13 -3.86 -0.83 0.69
C GLY A 13 -4.83 0.19 1.28
N GLY A 14 -4.80 0.31 2.60
CA GLY A 14 -5.41 1.42 3.32
C GLY A 14 -4.54 2.67 3.25
N PHE A 15 -5.21 3.82 3.15
CA PHE A 15 -4.61 5.14 3.17
C PHE A 15 -4.93 5.80 4.53
N PRO A 16 -4.16 5.54 5.59
CA PRO A 16 -4.39 6.21 6.86
C PRO A 16 -4.16 7.72 6.70
N ARG A 17 -5.18 8.52 6.99
CA ARG A 17 -5.11 9.99 7.02
C ARG A 17 -4.16 10.44 8.13
N MET A 18 -2.91 10.75 7.80
CA MET A 18 -1.95 11.50 8.63
C MET A 18 -0.84 12.03 7.72
N PRO A 19 -0.04 13.05 8.12
CA PRO A 19 0.28 14.22 7.30
C PRO A 19 1.02 13.96 5.98
N HIS A 20 1.52 12.74 5.78
CA HIS A 20 1.92 12.21 4.48
C HIS A 20 1.23 10.86 4.27
N LEU A 21 0.42 10.76 3.23
CA LEU A 21 -0.31 9.55 2.88
C LEU A 21 0.68 8.48 2.39
N LEU A 22 0.87 7.46 3.23
CA LEU A 22 1.62 6.26 2.89
C LEU A 22 0.63 5.14 2.61
N ASN A 23 0.81 4.45 1.47
CA ASN A 23 0.19 3.15 1.28
C ASN A 23 0.79 2.17 2.31
N SER A 24 0.04 1.89 3.38
CA SER A 24 0.55 1.14 4.53
C SER A 24 0.33 -0.36 4.46
N GLU A 25 -0.51 -0.84 3.54
CA GLU A 25 -0.92 -2.25 3.47
C GLU A 25 -1.07 -2.80 2.04
N GLY A 26 -0.76 -2.00 1.02
CA GLY A 26 -0.93 -2.40 -0.36
C GLY A 26 0.34 -2.84 -1.07
N ASP A 27 0.18 -3.60 -2.13
CA ASP A 27 1.24 -3.98 -3.06
C ASP A 27 1.48 -2.90 -4.12
N ILE A 28 2.68 -2.92 -4.69
CA ILE A 28 3.03 -2.11 -5.86
C ILE A 28 3.37 -3.08 -6.99
N SER A 29 2.83 -2.82 -8.17
CA SER A 29 3.19 -3.52 -9.40
C SER A 29 3.70 -2.53 -10.43
N GLU A 30 4.81 -2.86 -11.08
CA GLU A 30 5.44 -2.02 -12.09
C GLU A 30 5.08 -2.53 -13.48
N PHE A 31 4.70 -1.62 -14.38
CA PHE A 31 4.43 -1.92 -15.78
C PHE A 31 5.17 -0.94 -16.68
N GLU A 32 5.75 -1.45 -17.76
CA GLU A 32 6.33 -0.63 -18.80
C GLU A 32 5.39 -0.65 -20.02
N CYS A 33 4.97 0.52 -20.48
CA CYS A 33 3.99 0.66 -21.56
C CYS A 33 4.47 1.64 -22.64
N ASP A 34 4.06 1.43 -23.89
CA ASP A 34 4.30 2.38 -24.98
C ASP A 34 3.39 3.61 -24.80
N ALA A 35 3.97 4.80 -24.69
CA ALA A 35 3.24 6.06 -24.49
C ALA A 35 2.20 6.32 -25.59
N GLU A 36 2.52 5.97 -26.84
CA GLU A 36 1.69 6.21 -28.03
C GLU A 36 0.48 5.27 -28.11
N LYS A 37 0.50 4.17 -27.36
CA LYS A 37 -0.58 3.17 -27.31
C LYS A 37 -1.29 3.19 -25.97
N LEU A 38 -0.95 4.12 -25.08
CA LEU A 38 -1.56 4.19 -23.76
C LEU A 38 -2.95 4.82 -23.89
N SER A 39 -3.96 4.12 -23.40
CA SER A 39 -5.34 4.58 -23.31
C SER A 39 -5.93 4.18 -21.95
N VAL A 40 -7.08 4.76 -21.58
CA VAL A 40 -7.77 4.36 -20.34
C VAL A 40 -8.04 2.86 -20.30
N ASP A 41 -8.45 2.29 -21.42
CA ASP A 41 -8.75 0.86 -21.54
C ASP A 41 -7.49 0.01 -21.40
N ASN A 42 -6.38 0.41 -22.00
CA ASN A 42 -5.11 -0.30 -21.82
C ASN A 42 -4.62 -0.25 -20.37
N ILE A 43 -4.78 0.88 -19.68
CA ILE A 43 -4.43 0.97 -18.24
C ILE A 43 -5.30 -0.01 -17.44
N ARG A 44 -6.61 -0.05 -17.69
CA ARG A 44 -7.52 -1.01 -17.03
C ARG A 44 -7.16 -2.46 -17.32
N ASP A 45 -6.85 -2.77 -18.57
CA ASP A 45 -6.46 -4.12 -18.98
C ASP A 45 -5.15 -4.58 -18.34
N ASN A 46 -4.22 -3.68 -18.05
CA ASN A 46 -3.01 -3.99 -17.27
C ASN A 46 -3.29 -4.22 -15.77
N ILE A 47 -4.36 -3.62 -15.24
CA ILE A 47 -4.74 -3.76 -13.82
C ILE A 47 -5.55 -5.05 -13.57
N VAL A 48 -6.33 -5.53 -14.55
CA VAL A 48 -7.15 -6.75 -14.40
C VAL A 48 -6.35 -7.98 -13.95
N PRO A 49 -5.18 -8.31 -14.56
CA PRO A 49 -4.31 -9.40 -14.13
C PRO A 49 -3.84 -9.30 -12.67
N LEU A 50 -3.94 -8.13 -12.04
CA LEU A 50 -3.55 -7.92 -10.63
C LEU A 50 -4.59 -8.43 -9.63
N GLY A 51 -5.62 -9.16 -10.08
CA GLY A 51 -6.70 -9.69 -9.24
C GLY A 51 -7.93 -8.80 -9.19
N TYR A 52 -8.01 -7.79 -10.05
CA TYR A 52 -9.17 -6.94 -10.19
C TYR A 52 -10.06 -7.41 -11.35
N SER A 53 -11.37 -7.36 -11.18
CA SER A 53 -12.29 -7.47 -12.31
C SER A 53 -12.59 -6.07 -12.86
N LYS A 54 -12.87 -5.95 -14.17
CA LYS A 54 -13.28 -4.67 -14.78
C LYS A 54 -14.47 -4.01 -14.07
N ARG A 55 -15.35 -4.83 -13.48
CA ARG A 55 -16.53 -4.39 -12.73
C ARG A 55 -16.21 -3.96 -11.30
N ASN A 56 -15.14 -4.50 -10.71
CA ASN A 56 -14.72 -4.17 -9.36
C ASN A 56 -13.88 -2.89 -9.31
N ILE A 57 -13.21 -2.50 -10.40
CA ILE A 57 -12.48 -1.23 -10.47
C ILE A 57 -13.48 -0.08 -10.52
N LYS A 58 -13.57 0.67 -9.42
CA LYS A 58 -14.43 1.85 -9.32
C LYS A 58 -13.80 3.08 -9.95
N ALA A 59 -12.50 3.29 -9.69
CA ALA A 59 -11.74 4.41 -10.26
C ALA A 59 -10.24 4.12 -10.24
N ILE A 60 -9.51 4.76 -11.15
CA ILE A 60 -8.05 4.75 -11.18
C ILE A 60 -7.61 6.21 -11.05
N TYR A 61 -6.68 6.48 -10.13
CA TYR A 61 -6.18 7.82 -9.88
C TYR A 61 -4.69 7.92 -10.21
N LEU A 62 -4.33 8.94 -10.98
CA LEU A 62 -2.98 9.41 -11.18
C LEU A 62 -2.57 10.32 -10.01
N SER A 63 -1.36 10.19 -9.48
CA SER A 63 -0.82 11.14 -8.50
C SER A 63 0.14 12.13 -9.14
N LYS A 64 -0.16 13.43 -9.00
CA LYS A 64 0.67 14.53 -9.47
C LYS A 64 1.83 14.82 -8.50
N PRO A 65 3.02 15.17 -9.01
CA PRO A 65 4.14 15.54 -8.15
C PRO A 65 3.86 16.87 -7.42
N ASN A 66 4.57 17.10 -6.32
CA ASN A 66 4.61 18.37 -5.58
C ASN A 66 3.30 18.83 -4.89
N LEU A 67 2.29 17.95 -4.79
CA LEU A 67 1.05 18.22 -4.06
C LEU A 67 0.88 17.26 -2.88
N GLY A 68 0.06 17.64 -1.90
CA GLY A 68 -0.41 16.69 -0.88
C GLY A 68 -1.19 15.55 -1.54
N PHE A 69 -1.17 14.35 -0.98
CA PHE A 69 -1.72 13.17 -1.68
C PHE A 69 -3.17 13.32 -2.15
N GLU A 70 -4.11 13.71 -1.27
CA GLU A 70 -5.52 13.85 -1.67
C GLU A 70 -5.69 14.88 -2.80
N GLU A 71 -4.89 15.95 -2.78
CA GLU A 71 -4.87 17.00 -3.81
C GLU A 71 -4.12 16.57 -5.08
N SER A 72 -3.20 15.62 -4.96
CA SER A 72 -2.43 15.07 -6.07
C SER A 72 -3.23 14.10 -6.92
N LEU A 73 -4.29 13.50 -6.36
CA LEU A 73 -5.05 12.44 -7.02
C LEU A 73 -5.99 13.01 -8.07
N VAL A 74 -5.73 12.65 -9.33
CA VAL A 74 -6.58 12.96 -10.48
C VAL A 74 -7.16 11.68 -11.04
N ALA A 75 -8.48 11.59 -11.11
CA ALA A 75 -9.16 10.42 -11.65
C ALA A 75 -8.93 10.34 -13.17
N ILE A 76 -8.48 9.18 -13.66
CA ILE A 76 -8.32 8.91 -15.08
C ILE A 76 -9.69 8.45 -15.63
N ASN A 77 -10.42 9.38 -16.25
CA ASN A 77 -11.74 9.12 -16.80
C ASN A 77 -11.74 9.10 -18.33
N SER A 78 -10.74 9.71 -18.96
CA SER A 78 -10.61 9.86 -20.40
C SER A 78 -9.13 9.84 -20.81
N ASP A 79 -8.88 9.80 -22.13
CA ASP A 79 -7.52 9.86 -22.65
C ASP A 79 -6.86 11.25 -22.45
N ILE A 80 -7.61 12.28 -22.01
CA ILE A 80 -7.03 13.57 -21.63
C ILE A 80 -6.08 13.39 -20.44
N GLU A 81 -6.51 12.67 -19.40
CA GLU A 81 -5.67 12.41 -18.23
C GLU A 81 -4.53 11.42 -18.54
N VAL A 82 -4.74 10.53 -19.51
CA VAL A 82 -3.69 9.63 -20.01
C VAL A 82 -2.59 10.41 -20.73
N ASN A 83 -2.95 11.42 -21.52
CA ASN A 83 -1.99 12.33 -22.13
C ASN A 83 -1.20 13.12 -21.08
N GLU A 84 -1.87 13.59 -20.02
CA GLU A 84 -1.18 14.25 -18.90
C GLU A 84 -0.20 13.30 -18.20
N LEU A 85 -0.58 12.04 -17.97
CA LEU A 85 0.29 11.00 -17.45
C LEU A 85 1.52 10.78 -18.36
N CYS A 86 1.32 10.72 -19.68
CA CYS A 86 2.42 10.59 -20.65
C CYS A 86 3.36 11.81 -20.60
N LEU A 87 2.83 13.02 -20.42
CA LEU A 87 3.66 14.21 -20.22
C LEU A 87 4.47 14.12 -18.92
N LEU A 88 3.86 13.71 -17.82
CA LEU A 88 4.55 13.53 -16.53
C LEU A 88 5.66 12.47 -16.61
N SER A 89 5.45 11.38 -17.35
CA SER A 89 6.48 10.35 -17.59
C SER A 89 7.70 10.86 -18.39
N SER A 90 7.60 12.05 -18.98
CA SER A 90 8.73 12.70 -19.65
C SER A 90 9.72 13.33 -18.68
N ILE A 91 9.26 13.59 -17.45
CA ILE A 91 9.97 14.34 -16.41
C ILE A 91 10.29 13.42 -15.24
N LEU A 92 9.39 12.47 -14.95
CA LEU A 92 9.50 11.52 -13.85
C LEU A 92 9.99 10.16 -14.35
N GLU A 93 10.77 9.47 -13.53
CA GLU A 93 11.25 8.11 -13.80
C GLU A 93 10.09 7.10 -13.88
N TYR A 94 9.05 7.31 -13.08
CA TYR A 94 7.82 6.52 -13.07
C TYR A 94 6.64 7.38 -12.62
N VAL A 95 5.43 6.88 -12.88
CA VAL A 95 4.18 7.55 -12.51
C VAL A 95 3.33 6.65 -11.61
N CYS A 96 2.80 7.20 -10.52
CA CYS A 96 2.02 6.45 -9.55
C CYS A 96 0.53 6.42 -9.91
N LEU A 97 -0.03 5.22 -9.94
CA LEU A 97 -1.45 4.93 -10.12
C LEU A 97 -2.05 4.28 -8.87
N TYR A 98 -3.26 4.67 -8.52
CA TYR A 98 -3.98 4.17 -7.36
C TYR A 98 -5.32 3.59 -7.78
N VAL A 99 -5.57 2.33 -7.40
CA VAL A 99 -6.81 1.63 -7.77
C VAL A 99 -7.80 1.70 -6.61
N LYS A 100 -8.96 2.31 -6.87
CA LYS A 100 -10.13 2.24 -5.99
C LYS A 100 -11.05 1.14 -6.50
N HIS A 101 -11.39 0.20 -5.64
CA HIS A 101 -12.28 -0.90 -5.97
C HIS A 101 -13.48 -0.97 -5.02
N ASN A 102 -14.51 -1.71 -5.41
CA ASN A 102 -15.59 -2.05 -4.49
C ASN A 102 -15.13 -3.21 -3.58
N ASN A 103 -15.59 -3.21 -2.33
CA ASN A 103 -15.50 -4.42 -1.52
C ASN A 103 -16.77 -5.20 -1.84
N GLU A 104 -16.70 -6.19 -2.73
CA GLU A 104 -17.78 -7.16 -2.85
C GLU A 104 -17.76 -8.00 -1.57
N THR A 105 -18.54 -7.60 -0.57
CA THR A 105 -18.98 -8.51 0.49
C THR A 105 -19.76 -9.62 -0.19
N LYS A 106 -19.18 -10.82 -0.26
CA LYS A 106 -19.94 -12.03 -0.56
C LYS A 106 -20.98 -12.21 0.56
N SER A 107 -22.21 -11.82 0.28
CA SER A 107 -23.39 -12.23 1.04
C SER A 107 -24.07 -13.34 0.25
N ASP A 108 -23.74 -14.58 0.57
CA ASP A 108 -24.60 -15.72 0.24
C ASP A 108 -24.88 -16.43 1.57
N SER A 109 -26.05 -16.13 2.13
CA SER A 109 -26.69 -16.89 3.19
C SER A 109 -27.43 -18.07 2.56
N ASP A 110 -27.20 -19.28 3.06
CA ASP A 110 -28.26 -20.27 3.23
C ASP A 110 -27.84 -21.28 4.32
N ASP A 111 -28.78 -21.46 5.25
CA ASP A 111 -28.65 -22.19 6.51
C ASP A 111 -28.40 -23.70 6.31
N SER A 112 -27.38 -24.22 7.02
CA SER A 112 -27.45 -25.57 7.56
C SER A 112 -26.79 -25.60 8.93
N ASP A 113 -27.64 -25.83 9.92
CA ASP A 113 -27.36 -26.10 11.32
C ASP A 113 -26.25 -27.16 11.47
N ALA A 114 -25.06 -26.73 11.90
CA ALA A 114 -24.00 -27.61 12.34
C ALA A 114 -23.15 -26.87 13.38
N MET A 115 -23.43 -27.11 14.66
CA MET A 115 -22.46 -26.83 15.71
C MET A 115 -21.22 -27.69 15.46
N VAL A 116 -20.11 -27.05 15.08
CA VAL A 116 -18.78 -27.66 15.13
C VAL A 116 -17.81 -26.61 15.64
N ASP A 117 -17.08 -27.02 16.66
CA ASP A 117 -16.16 -26.23 17.47
C ASP A 117 -15.14 -25.41 16.66
N ASP A 118 -14.81 -24.29 17.29
CA ASP A 118 -13.80 -23.29 16.94
C ASP A 118 -12.40 -23.91 16.91
N ASP A 119 -12.02 -24.51 15.77
CA ASP A 119 -10.65 -24.96 15.49
C ASP A 119 -10.37 -24.89 13.98
N LEU A 120 -9.97 -23.71 13.49
CA LEU A 120 -9.38 -23.56 12.15
C LEU A 120 -8.01 -22.90 12.26
N ASN A 121 -7.05 -23.75 12.55
CA ASN A 121 -5.63 -23.48 12.57
C ASN A 121 -5.04 -23.84 11.19
N GLU A 122 -4.82 -22.87 10.30
CA GLU A 122 -4.01 -23.09 9.10
C GLU A 122 -3.31 -21.82 8.61
N TYR A 123 -2.25 -21.42 9.31
CA TYR A 123 -0.99 -20.96 8.71
C TYR A 123 0.09 -21.27 9.74
N GLY A 124 0.96 -22.23 9.43
CA GLY A 124 1.87 -22.85 10.39
C GLY A 124 2.65 -21.85 11.24
N PHE A 125 2.29 -21.74 12.51
CA PHE A 125 3.07 -21.04 13.54
C PHE A 125 3.55 -22.09 14.53
N GLU A 126 4.86 -22.35 14.52
CA GLU A 126 5.48 -23.23 15.49
C GLU A 126 5.25 -22.71 16.91
N ARG A 127 4.75 -23.61 17.75
CA ARG A 127 4.39 -23.39 19.16
C ARG A 127 5.60 -22.89 19.95
N GLY A 128 5.52 -21.66 20.46
CA GLY A 128 6.39 -21.19 21.56
C GLY A 128 6.87 -19.74 21.50
N MET A 129 6.75 -19.06 20.35
CA MET A 129 7.18 -17.65 20.26
C MET A 129 6.12 -16.69 20.82
N ARG A 130 6.47 -15.97 21.89
CA ARG A 130 5.69 -14.84 22.41
C ARG A 130 5.43 -13.88 21.24
N ARG A 131 4.16 -13.65 20.91
CA ARG A 131 3.73 -12.77 19.83
C ARG A 131 4.29 -11.36 20.08
N ILE A 132 5.31 -10.97 19.33
CA ILE A 132 5.86 -9.62 19.41
C ILE A 132 4.87 -8.68 18.71
N SER A 133 4.07 -7.97 19.51
CA SER A 133 3.09 -7.02 18.98
C SER A 133 3.75 -5.79 18.37
N SER A 134 3.16 -5.29 17.28
CA SER A 134 3.48 -3.98 16.69
C SER A 134 3.44 -2.81 17.68
N ASP A 135 2.57 -2.87 18.70
CA ASP A 135 2.50 -1.85 19.77
C ASP A 135 3.74 -1.86 20.65
N TRP A 136 4.22 -3.07 20.97
CA TRP A 136 5.42 -3.23 21.76
C TRP A 136 6.64 -2.73 20.98
N LEU A 137 6.77 -3.13 19.71
CA LEU A 137 7.84 -2.65 18.83
C LEU A 137 7.79 -1.13 18.67
N ALA A 138 6.60 -0.54 18.54
CA ALA A 138 6.47 0.91 18.39
C ALA A 138 7.01 1.65 19.62
N ARG A 139 6.73 1.14 20.82
CA ARG A 139 7.30 1.66 22.07
C ARG A 139 8.81 1.46 22.13
N THR A 140 9.31 0.28 21.78
CA THR A 140 10.75 -0.06 21.81
C THR A 140 11.57 0.80 20.85
N TYR A 141 11.04 1.11 19.67
CA TYR A 141 11.75 1.86 18.63
C TYR A 141 11.39 3.35 18.57
N ARG A 142 10.53 3.82 19.47
CA ARG A 142 10.03 5.20 19.53
C ARG A 142 11.14 6.25 19.47
N GLU A 143 12.15 6.14 20.33
CA GLU A 143 13.26 7.11 20.37
C GLU A 143 14.09 7.11 19.08
N LYS A 144 14.22 5.95 18.41
CA LYS A 144 14.87 5.91 17.09
C LYS A 144 14.08 6.68 16.04
N PHE A 145 12.74 6.62 16.08
CA PHE A 145 11.89 7.41 15.18
C PHE A 145 11.87 8.90 15.54
N ARG A 146 12.09 9.28 16.82
CA ARG A 146 12.29 10.69 17.19
C ARG A 146 13.56 11.28 16.55
N LEU A 147 14.66 10.53 16.61
CA LEU A 147 15.94 10.98 16.06
C LEU A 147 15.97 10.90 14.53
N GLN A 148 15.29 9.91 13.95
CA GLN A 148 15.29 9.62 12.51
C GLN A 148 13.88 9.24 12.03
N PRO A 149 13.00 10.22 11.76
CA PRO A 149 11.63 9.95 11.33
C PRO A 149 11.54 9.29 9.94
N ASN A 150 12.59 9.42 9.13
CA ASN A 150 12.73 8.87 7.78
C ASN A 150 13.49 7.54 7.72
N LEU A 151 13.68 6.87 8.85
CA LEU A 151 14.35 5.56 8.90
C LEU A 151 13.73 4.59 7.89
N ARG A 152 14.58 3.97 7.05
CA ARG A 152 14.11 3.06 6.00
C ARG A 152 13.55 1.80 6.64
N LEU A 153 12.48 1.26 6.07
CA LEU A 153 11.82 0.07 6.62
C LEU A 153 12.74 -1.18 6.59
N LYS A 154 13.59 -1.28 5.58
CA LYS A 154 14.61 -2.34 5.47
C LYS A 154 15.66 -2.23 6.58
N GLU A 155 16.12 -1.01 6.89
CA GLU A 155 17.04 -0.76 8.01
C GLU A 155 16.37 -1.07 9.35
N LEU A 156 15.09 -0.75 9.50
CA LEU A 156 14.31 -1.11 10.69
C LEU A 156 14.21 -2.64 10.86
N GLN A 157 13.95 -3.36 9.76
CA GLN A 157 13.90 -4.83 9.75
C GLN A 157 15.26 -5.42 10.17
N ASP A 158 16.35 -4.93 9.59
CA ASP A 158 17.71 -5.38 9.93
C ASP A 158 18.06 -5.12 11.40
N ILE A 159 17.63 -3.97 11.96
CA ILE A 159 17.82 -3.65 13.38
C ILE A 159 17.00 -4.58 14.27
N MET A 160 15.76 -4.88 13.89
CA MET A 160 14.89 -5.78 14.62
C MET A 160 15.43 -7.21 14.59
N GLU A 161 15.89 -7.68 13.44
CA GLU A 161 16.52 -8.99 13.23
C GLU A 161 17.76 -9.14 14.11
N LYS A 162 18.64 -8.13 14.13
CA LYS A 162 19.85 -8.13 14.97
C LYS A 162 19.58 -8.07 16.48
N LYS A 163 18.55 -7.34 16.92
CA LYS A 163 18.28 -7.13 18.36
C LYS A 163 17.38 -8.18 18.99
N GLN A 164 16.44 -8.74 18.22
CA GLN A 164 15.41 -9.64 18.73
C GLN A 164 15.62 -11.10 18.28
N ASN A 165 16.65 -11.36 17.46
CA ASN A 165 16.87 -12.65 16.80
C ASN A 165 15.60 -13.16 16.09
N TYR A 166 14.82 -12.22 15.57
CA TYR A 166 13.52 -12.42 14.96
C TYR A 166 13.47 -11.52 13.75
N LYS A 167 13.21 -12.10 12.58
CA LYS A 167 13.05 -11.35 11.34
C LYS A 167 11.59 -10.93 11.18
N PRO A 168 11.23 -9.69 11.52
CA PRO A 168 9.86 -9.23 11.37
C PRO A 168 9.49 -9.17 9.89
N LEU A 169 8.22 -9.47 9.60
CA LEU A 169 7.63 -9.20 8.31
C LEU A 169 7.66 -7.69 8.03
N MET A 170 7.72 -7.32 6.75
CA MET A 170 7.76 -5.91 6.35
C MET A 170 6.50 -5.15 6.78
N SER A 171 5.35 -5.83 6.77
CA SER A 171 4.10 -5.32 7.33
C SER A 171 4.20 -4.99 8.82
N THR A 172 4.96 -5.76 9.61
CA THR A 172 5.23 -5.48 11.03
C THR A 172 6.10 -4.22 11.19
N CYS A 173 7.10 -4.05 10.33
CA CYS A 173 7.95 -2.86 10.31
C CYS A 173 7.15 -1.59 9.97
N VAL A 174 6.25 -1.66 8.99
CA VAL A 174 5.35 -0.57 8.63
C VAL A 174 4.43 -0.21 9.79
N LYS A 175 3.72 -1.20 10.36
CA LYS A 175 2.82 -0.98 11.52
C LYS A 175 3.55 -0.39 12.72
N THR A 176 4.78 -0.84 12.97
CA THR A 176 5.63 -0.31 14.02
C THR A 176 5.95 1.17 13.79
N ARG A 177 6.38 1.54 12.58
CA ARG A 177 6.72 2.93 12.24
C ARG A 177 5.51 3.85 12.37
N VAL A 178 4.36 3.43 11.83
CA VAL A 178 3.11 4.21 11.91
C VAL A 178 2.74 4.48 13.37
N LYS A 179 2.72 3.45 14.21
CA LYS A 179 2.39 3.57 15.63
C LYS A 179 3.40 4.42 16.40
N ALA A 180 4.69 4.26 16.12
CA ALA A 180 5.74 5.04 16.77
C ALA A 180 5.65 6.53 16.42
N LEU A 181 5.47 6.87 15.15
CA LEU A 181 5.34 8.25 14.70
C LEU A 181 4.03 8.89 15.19
N ALA A 182 2.91 8.17 15.16
CA ALA A 182 1.66 8.65 15.73
C ALA A 182 1.79 8.96 17.24
N SER A 183 2.48 8.08 17.98
CA SER A 183 2.77 8.31 19.40
C SER A 183 3.71 9.48 19.65
N ILE A 184 4.61 9.80 18.72
CA ILE A 184 5.51 10.96 18.86
C ILE A 184 4.75 12.25 18.53
N LEU A 185 3.98 12.27 17.45
CA LEU A 185 3.18 13.44 17.04
C LEU A 185 2.11 13.79 18.09
N GLY A 186 1.48 12.78 18.70
CA GLY A 186 0.53 12.99 19.79
C GLY A 186 1.13 13.63 21.04
N ASP A 187 2.44 13.46 21.30
CA ASP A 187 3.14 14.13 22.40
C ASP A 187 3.35 15.63 22.14
N TYR A 188 3.38 16.08 20.87
CA TYR A 188 3.59 17.48 20.49
C TYR A 188 2.28 18.25 20.28
N SER A 189 1.12 17.59 20.37
CA SER A 189 -0.21 18.18 20.23
C SER A 189 -0.88 18.52 21.57
N GLN A 190 -0.15 18.46 22.69
CA GLN A 190 -0.56 18.92 24.02
C GLN A 190 0.22 20.18 24.40
#